data_AF-A0A2W4PEA8-F1
#
_entry.id   AF-A0A2W4PEA8-F1
#
_cell.length_a   1.000
_cell.length_b   1.000
_cell.length_c   1.000
_cell.angle_alpha   90.00
_cell.angle_beta   90.00
_cell.angle_gamma   90.00
#
_symmetry.space_group_name_H-M   'P 1'
#
loop_
_entity.id
_entity.type
_entity.pdbx_description
1 polymer ?
#
loop_
_entity_poly.entity_id
_entity_poly.type
_entity_poly.pdbx_seq_one_letter_code
_entity_poly.pdbx_strand_id
1 'polypeptide(L)'
;MHVPKNTTAFRLVCRLAWALFAGFSLLIGLARFGPRQQPEWLAFLPSPDEACAMPCWHGIRPGQTRADEAIRLLRAHPLGGRVVTSYYNRVNGDGVIVWVVDAGNRDDARGPLNARLRARNHRIVNITLSSGLLAGDALLALGQPTGGMTRIVQTLRAPPFRVEQSYVYADASVQVTSRARCPFIRADLWQARAMVEFGEPDVTYSIEPVVQTAAYAGYPPPTLWREQTICR
;
A
#
# COMPACT_ATOMS: atom_id res chain seq x y z
N MET A 1 -36.90 -12.37 -53.84
CA MET A 1 -36.10 -12.29 -52.60
C MET A 1 -37.04 -12.49 -51.42
N HIS A 2 -37.12 -13.70 -50.89
CA HIS A 2 -37.95 -14.03 -49.73
C HIS A 2 -37.08 -13.82 -48.48
N VAL A 3 -37.40 -12.79 -47.69
CA VAL A 3 -36.81 -12.58 -46.36
C VAL A 3 -37.58 -13.49 -45.40
N PRO A 4 -36.99 -14.58 -44.86
CA PRO A 4 -37.70 -15.44 -43.93
C PRO A 4 -38.01 -14.66 -42.64
N LYS A 5 -39.30 -14.59 -42.30
CA LYS A 5 -39.83 -14.03 -41.04
C LYS A 5 -39.47 -14.96 -39.87
N ASN A 6 -38.22 -14.95 -39.44
CA ASN A 6 -37.75 -15.63 -38.22
C ASN A 6 -38.02 -14.77 -36.96
N THR A 7 -39.25 -14.28 -36.82
CA THR A 7 -39.69 -13.45 -35.68
C THR A 7 -39.67 -14.20 -34.35
N THR A 8 -39.80 -15.53 -34.38
CA THR A 8 -39.71 -16.39 -33.19
C THR A 8 -38.27 -16.54 -32.70
N ALA A 9 -37.31 -16.78 -33.59
CA ALA A 9 -35.90 -16.86 -33.25
C ALA A 9 -35.38 -15.53 -32.70
N PHE A 10 -35.76 -14.40 -33.30
CA PHE A 10 -35.39 -13.08 -32.83
C PHE A 10 -35.91 -12.78 -31.42
N ARG A 11 -37.17 -13.13 -31.12
CA ARG A 11 -37.76 -12.97 -29.78
C ARG A 11 -37.07 -13.83 -28.72
N LEU A 12 -36.65 -15.04 -29.07
CA LEU A 12 -35.91 -15.95 -28.19
C LEU A 12 -34.52 -15.37 -27.86
N VAL A 13 -33.81 -14.86 -28.86
CA VAL A 13 -32.49 -14.22 -28.66
C VAL A 13 -32.62 -12.98 -27.78
N CYS A 14 -33.59 -12.11 -28.01
CA CYS A 14 -33.81 -10.92 -27.18
C CYS A 14 -34.13 -11.29 -25.73
N ARG A 15 -34.97 -12.32 -25.49
CA ARG A 15 -35.28 -12.80 -24.13
C ARG A 15 -34.06 -13.35 -23.42
N LEU A 16 -33.23 -14.13 -24.13
CA LEU A 16 -32.01 -14.68 -23.55
C LEU A 16 -31.00 -13.58 -23.21
N ALA A 17 -30.83 -12.59 -24.10
CA ALA A 17 -29.96 -11.44 -23.88
C ALA A 17 -30.42 -10.62 -22.66
N TRP A 18 -31.74 -10.40 -22.51
CA TRP A 18 -32.29 -9.71 -21.35
C TRP A 18 -32.09 -10.49 -20.04
N ALA A 19 -32.31 -11.80 -20.07
CA ALA A 19 -32.09 -12.65 -18.89
C ALA A 19 -30.62 -12.65 -18.46
N LEU A 20 -29.69 -12.73 -19.41
CA LEU A 20 -28.26 -12.64 -19.14
C LEU A 20 -27.88 -11.25 -18.60
N PHE A 21 -28.38 -10.18 -19.23
CA PHE A 21 -28.10 -8.81 -18.78
C PHE A 21 -28.61 -8.56 -17.35
N ALA A 22 -29.83 -9.02 -17.04
CA ALA A 22 -30.39 -8.95 -15.69
C ALA A 22 -29.57 -9.77 -14.69
N GLY A 23 -29.14 -10.99 -15.07
CA GLY A 23 -28.29 -11.85 -14.25
C GLY A 23 -26.92 -11.23 -13.95
N PHE A 24 -26.23 -10.70 -14.96
CA PHE A 24 -24.95 -10.01 -14.77
C PHE A 24 -25.10 -8.72 -13.94
N SER A 25 -26.14 -7.93 -14.20
CA SER A 25 -26.40 -6.71 -13.41
C SER A 25 -26.66 -7.03 -11.94
N LEU A 26 -27.40 -8.11 -11.66
CA LEU A 26 -27.66 -8.58 -10.30
C LEU A 26 -26.37 -9.05 -9.62
N LEU A 27 -25.52 -9.83 -10.30
CA LEU A 27 -24.22 -10.28 -9.78
C LEU A 27 -23.28 -9.10 -9.50
N ILE A 28 -23.22 -8.12 -10.41
CA ILE A 28 -22.43 -6.90 -10.21
C ILE A 28 -22.98 -6.09 -9.04
N GLY A 29 -24.31 -5.96 -8.93
CA GLY A 29 -24.99 -5.33 -7.81
C GLY A 29 -24.63 -5.99 -6.49
N LEU A 30 -24.78 -7.31 -6.38
CA LEU A 30 -24.41 -8.08 -5.18
C LEU A 30 -22.92 -7.93 -4.84
N ALA A 31 -22.02 -7.93 -5.83
CA ALA A 31 -20.59 -7.75 -5.61
C ALA A 31 -20.18 -6.32 -5.19
N ARG A 32 -21.04 -5.32 -5.47
CA ARG A 32 -20.83 -3.91 -5.12
C ARG A 32 -21.52 -3.51 -3.81
N PHE A 33 -22.71 -4.06 -3.54
CA PHE A 33 -23.57 -3.70 -2.41
C PHE A 33 -23.56 -4.72 -1.27
N GLY A 34 -22.99 -5.92 -1.48
CA GLY A 34 -22.69 -6.81 -0.36
C GLY A 34 -21.77 -6.10 0.64
N PRO A 35 -21.97 -6.27 1.96
CA PRO A 35 -21.07 -5.71 2.96
C PRO A 35 -19.69 -6.33 2.73
N ARG A 36 -18.81 -5.62 2.03
CA ARG A 36 -17.40 -5.96 2.03
C ARG A 36 -16.96 -5.77 3.47
N GLN A 37 -16.76 -6.88 4.17
CA GLN A 37 -15.88 -6.89 5.31
C GLN A 37 -14.55 -6.35 4.79
N GLN A 38 -14.28 -5.08 5.09
CA GLN A 38 -13.00 -4.51 4.78
C GLN A 38 -11.98 -5.32 5.57
N PRO A 39 -10.97 -5.91 4.91
CA PRO A 39 -9.94 -6.62 5.63
C PRO A 39 -9.40 -5.75 6.76
N GLU A 40 -9.18 -6.32 7.95
CA GLU A 40 -8.77 -5.55 9.14
C GLU A 40 -7.48 -4.74 8.93
N TRP A 41 -6.63 -5.13 7.97
CA TRP A 41 -5.44 -4.38 7.60
C TRP A 41 -5.76 -3.05 6.88
N LEU A 42 -6.94 -2.85 6.29
CA LEU A 42 -7.34 -1.54 5.74
C LEU A 42 -7.48 -0.51 6.85
N ALA A 43 -7.94 -0.91 8.04
CA ALA A 43 -8.00 -0.04 9.20
C ALA A 43 -6.61 0.39 9.70
N PHE A 44 -5.53 -0.26 9.25
CA PHE A 44 -4.16 0.17 9.53
C PHE A 44 -3.70 1.29 8.59
N LEU A 45 -4.28 1.42 7.39
CA LEU A 45 -4.03 2.54 6.52
C LEU A 45 -4.84 3.77 6.98
N PRO A 46 -4.37 4.99 6.72
CA PRO A 46 -5.10 6.19 7.07
C PRO A 46 -6.45 6.23 6.35
N SER A 47 -7.52 6.48 7.10
CA SER A 47 -8.83 6.77 6.53
C SER A 47 -8.90 8.24 6.13
N PRO A 48 -9.50 8.60 4.98
CA PRO A 48 -9.61 9.98 4.49
C PRO A 48 -10.59 10.85 5.31
N ASP A 49 -10.69 10.63 6.62
CA ASP A 49 -11.56 11.38 7.51
C ASP A 49 -10.95 12.77 7.75
N GLU A 50 -11.77 13.83 7.78
CA GLU A 50 -11.30 15.21 8.01
C GLU A 50 -10.48 15.36 9.30
N ALA A 51 -10.73 14.52 10.31
CA ALA A 51 -10.00 14.52 11.58
C ALA A 51 -8.49 14.27 11.42
N CYS A 52 -8.07 13.58 10.35
CA CYS A 52 -6.69 13.18 10.11
C CYS A 52 -6.30 13.40 8.63
N ALA A 53 -6.42 14.65 8.15
CA ALA A 53 -5.90 15.03 6.85
C ALA A 53 -4.41 14.71 6.72
N MET A 54 -4.02 14.15 5.57
CA MET A 54 -2.64 13.78 5.24
C MET A 54 -1.64 14.93 5.39
N PRO A 55 -0.36 14.69 5.76
CA PRO A 55 0.23 13.44 6.25
C PRO A 55 -0.17 13.17 7.69
N CYS A 56 -1.07 12.22 7.90
CA CYS A 56 -1.53 11.86 9.22
C CYS A 56 -1.83 10.36 9.23
N TRP A 57 -1.41 9.71 10.30
CA TRP A 57 -1.68 8.30 10.51
C TRP A 57 -2.26 8.11 11.91
N HIS A 58 -3.57 7.87 11.97
CA HIS A 58 -4.34 7.69 13.22
C HIS A 58 -4.08 8.79 14.27
N GLY A 59 -4.13 10.04 13.82
CA GLY A 59 -3.90 11.22 14.67
C GLY A 59 -2.43 11.60 14.87
N ILE A 60 -1.49 10.80 14.39
CA ILE A 60 -0.05 11.10 14.45
C ILE A 60 0.35 11.83 13.17
N ARG A 61 0.73 13.10 13.32
CA ARG A 61 1.14 14.02 12.25
C ARG A 61 2.64 14.29 12.33
N PRO A 62 3.42 13.91 11.30
CA PRO A 62 4.83 14.29 11.21
C PRO A 62 5.02 15.81 11.33
N GLY A 63 6.07 16.23 12.03
CA GLY A 63 6.38 17.62 12.37
C GLY A 63 5.52 18.24 13.48
N GLN A 64 4.37 17.64 13.83
CA GLN A 64 3.40 18.24 14.76
C GLN A 64 3.22 17.41 16.03
N THR A 65 2.98 16.11 15.93
CA THR A 65 2.71 15.25 17.08
C THR A 65 3.98 15.03 17.91
N ARG A 66 3.86 15.16 19.23
CA ARG A 66 4.99 14.89 20.13
C ARG A 66 5.20 13.38 20.30
N ALA A 67 6.42 12.97 20.59
CA ALA A 67 6.76 11.55 20.74
C ALA A 67 6.04 10.87 21.92
N ASP A 68 5.87 11.59 23.04
CA ASP A 68 5.10 11.13 24.20
C ASP A 68 3.60 10.99 23.89
N GLU A 69 3.04 11.94 23.15
CA GLU A 69 1.68 11.89 22.63
C GLU A 69 1.48 10.72 21.67
N ALA A 70 2.38 10.52 20.71
CA ALA A 70 2.35 9.40 19.77
C ALA A 70 2.36 8.05 20.50
N ILE A 71 3.18 7.88 21.55
CA ILE A 71 3.19 6.66 22.37
C ILE A 71 1.83 6.43 23.04
N ARG A 72 1.15 7.48 23.52
CA ARG A 72 -0.20 7.34 24.09
C ARG A 72 -1.22 6.92 23.03
N LEU A 73 -1.20 7.55 21.86
CA LEU A 73 -2.09 7.20 20.74
C LEU A 73 -1.90 5.74 20.30
N LEU A 74 -0.65 5.29 20.18
CA LEU A 74 -0.31 3.90 19.82
C LEU A 74 -0.78 2.88 20.85
N ARG A 75 -0.73 3.21 22.15
CA ARG A 75 -1.22 2.33 23.22
C ARG A 75 -2.74 2.26 23.28
N ALA A 76 -3.42 3.32 22.84
CA ALA A 76 -4.87 3.39 22.77
C ALA A 76 -5.42 2.97 21.39
N HIS A 77 -4.56 2.48 20.48
CA HIS A 77 -4.94 2.23 19.10
C HIS A 77 -5.98 1.09 19.01
N PRO A 78 -7.09 1.24 18.25
CA PRO A 78 -8.19 0.26 18.22
C PRO A 78 -7.79 -1.15 17.79
N LEU A 79 -6.82 -1.27 16.87
CA LEU A 79 -6.30 -2.57 16.43
C LEU A 79 -5.59 -3.36 17.54
N GLY A 80 -5.30 -2.74 18.68
CA GLY A 80 -4.43 -3.31 19.71
C GLY A 80 -2.99 -3.41 19.22
N GLY A 81 -2.05 -3.52 20.16
CA GLY A 81 -0.65 -3.65 19.85
C GLY A 81 0.25 -3.16 20.96
N ARG A 82 1.52 -3.50 20.84
CA ARG A 82 2.54 -3.21 21.84
C ARG A 82 3.67 -2.36 21.26
N VAL A 83 4.17 -1.43 22.07
CA VAL A 83 5.42 -0.73 21.78
C VAL A 83 6.57 -1.67 22.17
N VAL A 84 7.28 -2.19 21.17
CA VAL A 84 8.28 -3.27 21.35
C VAL A 84 9.67 -2.70 21.65
N THR A 85 10.05 -1.61 20.98
CA THR A 85 11.33 -0.95 21.21
C THR A 85 11.17 0.57 21.15
N SER A 86 11.84 1.25 22.08
CA SER A 86 11.87 2.70 22.18
C SER A 86 13.31 3.12 22.48
N TYR A 87 14.10 3.37 21.43
CA TYR A 87 15.39 4.06 21.55
C TYR A 87 15.21 5.57 21.70
N TYR A 88 13.98 6.00 22.00
CA TYR A 88 13.63 7.39 22.24
C TYR A 88 14.19 7.87 23.57
N ASN A 89 15.09 8.85 23.50
CA ASN A 89 15.59 9.58 24.64
C ASN A 89 14.61 10.70 24.99
N ARG A 90 13.94 10.57 26.14
CA ARG A 90 12.98 11.59 26.63
C ARG A 90 13.61 12.93 26.96
N VAL A 91 14.91 12.97 27.27
CA VAL A 91 15.64 14.20 27.64
C VAL A 91 15.92 15.02 26.40
N ASN A 92 16.50 14.39 25.36
CA ASN A 92 16.90 15.08 24.14
C ASN A 92 15.79 15.11 23.08
N GLY A 93 14.78 14.24 23.22
CA GLY A 93 13.65 14.17 22.30
C GLY A 93 13.91 13.42 21.00
N ASP A 94 15.03 12.71 20.90
CA ASP A 94 15.44 12.00 19.69
C ASP A 94 15.35 10.48 19.86
N GLY A 95 14.99 9.78 18.79
CA GLY A 95 15.13 8.33 18.71
C GLY A 95 14.04 7.67 17.89
N VAL A 96 13.78 6.39 18.17
CA VAL A 96 12.89 5.55 17.37
C VAL A 96 11.92 4.82 18.29
N ILE A 97 10.65 4.79 17.88
CA ILE A 97 9.57 4.06 18.52
C ILE A 97 9.07 3.00 17.52
N VAL A 98 9.01 1.74 17.94
CA VAL A 98 8.46 0.65 17.13
C VAL A 98 7.22 0.10 17.80
N TRP A 99 6.13 0.07 17.06
CA TRP A 99 4.85 -0.49 17.44
C TRP A 99 4.49 -1.68 16.56
N VAL A 100 4.01 -2.76 17.18
CA VAL A 100 3.64 -4.00 16.49
C VAL A 100 2.22 -4.36 16.89
N VAL A 101 1.37 -4.61 15.90
CA VAL A 101 -0.01 -5.06 16.11
C VAL A 101 0.00 -6.49 16.67
N ASP A 102 -0.89 -6.77 17.63
CA ASP A 102 -0.98 -8.10 18.25
C ASP A 102 -1.55 -9.14 17.27
N ALA A 103 -1.06 -10.38 17.36
CA ALA A 103 -1.35 -11.45 16.40
C ALA A 103 -2.80 -11.98 16.43
N GLY A 104 -3.54 -11.74 17.53
CA GLY A 104 -4.90 -12.27 17.72
C GLY A 104 -5.99 -11.65 16.84
N ASN A 105 -5.68 -10.59 16.10
CA ASN A 105 -6.59 -9.88 15.18
C ASN A 105 -6.12 -10.02 13.72
N ARG A 106 -5.71 -11.22 13.25
CA ARG A 106 -5.15 -11.36 11.89
C ARG A 106 -5.48 -12.66 11.19
N ASP A 107 -5.74 -12.50 9.89
CA ASP A 107 -5.56 -13.52 8.85
C ASP A 107 -4.05 -13.61 8.52
N ASP A 108 -3.40 -14.71 8.92
CA ASP A 108 -1.94 -14.85 9.06
C ASP A 108 -1.11 -14.76 7.76
N ALA A 109 -1.73 -14.81 6.58
CA ALA A 109 -1.03 -14.94 5.30
C ALA A 109 -0.13 -13.72 4.95
N ARG A 110 -0.43 -12.54 5.51
CA ARG A 110 0.31 -11.30 5.21
C ARG A 110 1.43 -11.01 6.20
N GLY A 111 1.56 -11.75 7.30
CA GLY A 111 2.54 -11.46 8.35
C GLY A 111 2.15 -10.25 9.23
N PRO A 112 3.01 -9.85 10.18
CA PRO A 112 2.71 -8.78 11.13
C PRO A 112 2.46 -7.44 10.42
N LEU A 113 1.81 -6.49 11.09
CA LEU A 113 1.82 -5.06 10.75
C LEU A 113 2.66 -4.40 11.82
N ASN A 114 3.56 -3.51 11.41
CA ASN A 114 4.30 -2.70 12.35
C ASN A 114 4.46 -1.27 11.84
N ALA A 115 4.48 -0.34 12.79
CA ALA A 115 4.80 1.05 12.54
C ALA A 115 6.10 1.39 13.25
N ARG A 116 6.98 2.12 12.55
CA ARG A 116 8.19 2.70 13.10
C ARG A 116 8.07 4.20 13.01
N LEU A 117 8.26 4.89 14.12
CA LEU A 117 8.19 6.33 14.20
C LEU A 117 9.56 6.87 14.59
N ARG A 118 10.06 7.86 13.85
CA ARG A 118 11.29 8.57 14.18
C ARG A 118 10.95 9.88 14.87
N ALA A 119 11.53 10.11 16.03
CA ALA A 119 11.43 11.35 16.76
C ALA A 119 12.71 12.19 16.61
N ARG A 120 12.54 13.49 16.41
CA ARG A 120 13.59 14.50 16.49
C ARG A 120 13.10 15.70 17.29
N ASN A 121 13.87 16.21 18.24
CA ASN A 121 13.48 17.36 19.08
C ASN A 121 12.08 17.20 19.70
N HIS A 122 11.79 16.00 20.23
CA HIS A 122 10.52 15.59 20.85
C HIS A 122 9.32 15.45 19.89
N ARG A 123 9.49 15.63 18.59
CA ARG A 123 8.40 15.52 17.61
C ARG A 123 8.63 14.36 16.67
N ILE A 124 7.55 13.70 16.27
CA ILE A 124 7.60 12.68 15.22
C ILE A 124 7.91 13.38 13.90
N VAL A 125 8.95 12.96 13.20
CA VAL A 125 9.35 13.53 11.89
C VAL A 125 9.10 12.58 10.73
N ASN A 126 9.03 11.28 11.02
CA ASN A 126 8.76 10.24 10.05
C ASN A 126 7.93 9.12 10.69
N ILE A 127 7.01 8.57 9.90
CA ILE A 127 6.27 7.35 10.22
C ILE A 127 6.47 6.38 9.07
N THR A 128 7.04 5.21 9.33
CA THR A 128 7.18 4.11 8.39
C THR A 128 6.23 2.99 8.78
N LEU A 129 5.24 2.76 7.94
CA LEU A 129 4.39 1.57 7.99
C LEU A 129 5.07 0.48 7.20
N SER A 130 5.50 -0.56 7.90
CA SER A 130 6.21 -1.69 7.29
C SER A 130 5.51 -2.99 7.66
N SER A 131 5.64 -3.98 6.77
CA SER A 131 5.06 -5.33 6.85
C SER A 131 3.55 -5.44 6.62
N GLY A 132 3.15 -6.58 6.01
CA GLY A 132 1.77 -6.97 5.69
C GLY A 132 1.01 -6.18 4.62
N LEU A 133 1.38 -4.93 4.34
CA LEU A 133 0.73 -4.11 3.32
C LEU A 133 1.13 -4.51 1.91
N LEU A 134 0.14 -4.61 1.01
CA LEU A 134 0.39 -4.80 -0.42
C LEU A 134 0.43 -3.44 -1.12
N ALA A 135 1.20 -3.32 -2.19
CA ALA A 135 1.33 -2.08 -2.95
C ALA A 135 -0.02 -1.63 -3.53
N GLY A 136 -0.79 -2.57 -4.09
CA GLY A 136 -2.11 -2.29 -4.64
C GLY A 136 -3.07 -1.71 -3.62
N ASP A 137 -3.02 -2.25 -2.41
CA ASP A 137 -3.85 -1.83 -1.30
C ASP A 137 -3.50 -0.42 -0.81
N ALA A 138 -2.21 -0.12 -0.68
CA ALA A 138 -1.72 1.21 -0.33
C ALA A 138 -2.12 2.25 -1.41
N LEU A 139 -1.97 1.91 -2.70
CA LEU A 139 -2.37 2.79 -3.80
C LEU A 139 -3.89 3.03 -3.82
N LEU A 140 -4.70 2.01 -3.55
CA LEU A 140 -6.16 2.16 -3.49
C LEU A 140 -6.60 3.04 -2.32
N ALA A 141 -5.95 2.92 -1.15
CA ALA A 141 -6.29 3.70 0.02
C ALA A 141 -5.84 5.18 -0.09
N LEU A 142 -4.65 5.42 -0.66
CA LEU A 142 -4.06 6.75 -0.78
C LEU A 142 -4.52 7.52 -2.03
N GLY A 143 -5.11 6.82 -2.99
CA GLY A 143 -5.56 7.41 -4.25
C GLY A 143 -4.44 7.50 -5.30
N GLN A 144 -4.54 8.47 -6.19
CA GLN A 144 -3.61 8.59 -7.31
C GLN A 144 -2.30 9.29 -6.86
N PRO A 145 -1.12 8.68 -7.08
CA PRO A 145 0.15 9.33 -6.81
C PRO A 145 0.41 10.47 -7.79
N THR A 146 1.11 11.50 -7.32
CA THR A 146 1.52 12.65 -8.14
C THR A 146 2.75 12.36 -8.98
N GLY A 147 3.52 11.33 -8.63
CA GLY A 147 4.70 10.91 -9.38
C GLY A 147 5.28 9.60 -8.86
N GLY A 148 6.50 9.29 -9.31
CA GLY A 148 7.19 8.08 -8.90
C GLY A 148 8.28 7.65 -9.86
N MET A 149 8.91 6.54 -9.51
CA MET A 149 9.91 5.87 -10.34
C MET A 149 9.77 4.36 -10.21
N THR A 150 10.19 3.65 -11.23
CA THR A 150 10.44 2.20 -11.14
C THR A 150 11.86 1.92 -11.58
N ARG A 151 12.54 1.01 -10.89
CA ARG A 151 13.93 0.65 -11.19
C ARG A 151 14.21 -0.81 -10.93
N ILE A 152 15.15 -1.39 -11.68
CA ILE A 152 15.66 -2.75 -11.45
C ILE A 152 16.90 -2.64 -10.56
N VAL A 153 16.81 -3.22 -9.36
CA VAL A 153 17.84 -3.15 -8.31
C VAL A 153 18.34 -4.53 -7.91
N GLN A 154 19.62 -4.62 -7.54
CA GLN A 154 20.18 -5.80 -6.90
C GLN A 154 20.42 -5.53 -5.41
N THR A 155 20.04 -6.48 -4.55
CA THR A 155 20.15 -6.38 -3.09
C THR A 155 21.11 -7.44 -2.55
N LEU A 156 21.84 -7.14 -1.46
CA LEU A 156 22.79 -8.08 -0.85
C LEU A 156 22.17 -9.39 -0.37
N ARG A 157 20.90 -9.38 0.06
CA ARG A 157 20.23 -10.52 0.73
C ARG A 157 19.47 -11.45 -0.19
N ALA A 158 19.30 -11.10 -1.46
CA ALA A 158 18.52 -11.90 -2.40
C ALA A 158 19.03 -11.70 -3.84
N PRO A 159 19.97 -12.53 -4.32
CA PRO A 159 20.16 -12.74 -5.75
C PRO A 159 19.01 -13.65 -6.22
N PRO A 160 18.01 -13.14 -6.98
CA PRO A 160 18.14 -12.33 -8.20
C PRO A 160 17.71 -10.86 -8.09
N PHE A 161 17.88 -10.09 -9.18
CA PHE A 161 17.37 -8.71 -9.32
C PHE A 161 15.92 -8.57 -8.84
N ARG A 162 15.59 -7.39 -8.33
CA ARG A 162 14.25 -7.00 -7.89
C ARG A 162 13.82 -5.77 -8.66
N VAL A 163 12.52 -5.64 -8.86
CA VAL A 163 11.93 -4.39 -9.33
C VAL A 163 11.48 -3.62 -8.12
N GLU A 164 12.06 -2.44 -7.92
CA GLU A 164 11.61 -1.48 -6.93
C GLU A 164 10.73 -0.43 -7.58
N GLN A 165 9.58 -0.17 -6.96
CA GLN A 165 8.65 0.87 -7.35
C GLN A 165 8.53 1.86 -6.21
N SER A 166 8.61 3.14 -6.53
CA SER A 166 8.37 4.24 -5.60
C SER A 166 7.26 5.10 -6.17
N TYR A 167 6.19 5.28 -5.41
CA TYR A 167 5.08 6.17 -5.72
C TYR A 167 5.10 7.33 -4.75
N VAL A 168 5.02 8.55 -5.27
CA VAL A 168 5.15 9.78 -4.49
C VAL A 168 3.81 10.51 -4.51
N TYR A 169 3.39 10.97 -3.33
CA TYR A 169 2.24 11.84 -3.11
C TYR A 169 2.78 13.15 -2.53
N ALA A 170 3.25 14.03 -3.43
CA ALA A 170 4.04 15.20 -3.07
C ALA A 170 3.28 16.15 -2.12
N ASP A 171 2.01 16.41 -2.43
CA ASP A 171 1.14 17.30 -1.65
C ASP A 171 0.90 16.79 -0.23
N ALA A 172 1.04 15.48 -0.02
CA ALA A 172 0.83 14.81 1.24
C ALA A 172 2.14 14.51 1.99
N SER A 173 3.33 14.71 1.40
CA SER A 173 4.60 14.19 1.95
C SER A 173 4.53 12.69 2.27
N VAL A 174 3.93 11.91 1.37
CA VAL A 174 3.80 10.45 1.49
C VAL A 174 4.52 9.75 0.36
N GLN A 175 5.20 8.65 0.67
CA GLN A 175 5.83 7.77 -0.30
C GLN A 175 5.44 6.31 -0.06
N VAL A 176 5.12 5.60 -1.13
CA VAL A 176 4.89 4.15 -1.12
C VAL A 176 6.02 3.49 -1.89
N THR A 177 6.77 2.61 -1.24
CA THR A 177 7.85 1.85 -1.88
C THR A 177 7.54 0.36 -1.83
N SER A 178 7.60 -0.35 -2.96
CA SER A 178 7.40 -1.79 -3.04
C SER A 178 8.51 -2.48 -3.81
N ARG A 179 8.70 -3.78 -3.56
CA ARG A 179 9.67 -4.60 -4.29
C ARG A 179 9.09 -5.94 -4.71
N ALA A 180 9.17 -6.24 -6.00
CA ALA A 180 8.85 -7.55 -6.56
C ALA A 180 10.12 -8.29 -7.01
N ARG A 181 10.07 -9.61 -7.07
CA ARG A 181 11.17 -10.43 -7.58
C ARG A 181 11.14 -10.44 -9.12
N CYS A 182 12.31 -10.48 -9.75
CA CYS A 182 12.42 -10.80 -11.18
C CYS A 182 12.34 -12.33 -11.41
N PRO A 183 11.82 -12.76 -12.58
CA PRO A 183 10.98 -11.98 -13.50
C PRO A 183 9.62 -11.70 -12.84
N PHE A 184 8.95 -10.63 -13.27
CA PHE A 184 7.69 -10.18 -12.68
C PHE A 184 6.58 -10.10 -13.73
N ILE A 185 5.35 -10.34 -13.32
CA ILE A 185 4.15 -9.94 -14.06
C ILE A 185 3.49 -8.73 -13.39
N ARG A 186 2.51 -8.12 -14.06
CA ARG A 186 1.76 -6.99 -13.50
C ARG A 186 1.17 -7.29 -12.12
N ALA A 187 0.64 -8.50 -11.93
CA ALA A 187 0.06 -8.91 -10.65
C ALA A 187 1.09 -8.90 -9.51
N ASP A 188 2.34 -9.28 -9.77
CA ASP A 188 3.39 -9.33 -8.75
C ASP A 188 3.72 -7.96 -8.17
N LEU A 189 3.63 -6.91 -9.00
CA LEU A 189 3.82 -5.52 -8.54
C LEU A 189 2.68 -5.07 -7.62
N TRP A 190 1.44 -5.41 -7.96
CA TRP A 190 0.27 -5.09 -7.14
C TRP A 190 0.25 -5.87 -5.81
N GLN A 191 0.75 -7.10 -5.84
CA GLN A 191 0.86 -7.99 -4.68
C GLN A 191 2.21 -7.87 -3.95
N ALA A 192 3.11 -7.00 -4.42
CA ALA A 192 4.38 -6.77 -3.75
C ALA A 192 4.13 -6.15 -2.38
N ARG A 193 4.90 -6.58 -1.38
CA ARG A 193 4.88 -5.94 -0.07
C ARG A 193 5.35 -4.50 -0.20
N ALA A 194 4.59 -3.60 0.38
CA ALA A 194 4.85 -2.18 0.35
C ALA A 194 5.22 -1.64 1.73
N MET A 195 6.01 -0.58 1.70
CA MET A 195 6.31 0.30 2.81
C MET A 195 5.66 1.65 2.51
N VAL A 196 4.93 2.20 3.49
CA VAL A 196 4.32 3.53 3.37
C VAL A 196 5.00 4.45 4.35
N GLU A 197 5.56 5.55 3.86
CA GLU A 197 6.27 6.54 4.65
C GLU A 197 5.53 7.87 4.64
N PHE A 198 5.42 8.49 5.81
CA PHE A 198 4.83 9.82 6.01
C PHE A 198 5.88 10.75 6.60
N GLY A 199 5.97 11.97 6.08
CA GLY A 199 6.89 13.01 6.57
C GLY A 199 8.27 12.98 5.89
N GLU A 200 9.33 13.27 6.63
CA GLU A 200 10.71 13.23 6.11
C GLU A 200 11.07 11.79 5.72
N PRO A 201 11.68 11.52 4.55
CA PRO A 201 12.08 10.16 4.18
C PRO A 201 13.12 9.59 5.16
N ASP A 202 12.91 8.38 5.69
CA ASP A 202 13.90 7.74 6.58
C ASP A 202 14.92 6.96 5.75
N VAL A 203 16.06 7.59 5.47
CA VAL A 203 17.21 6.95 4.81
C VAL A 203 17.75 5.71 5.55
N THR A 204 17.33 5.50 6.80
CA THR A 204 17.77 4.37 7.65
C THR A 204 16.97 3.09 7.38
N TYR A 205 15.72 3.19 6.91
CA TYR A 205 14.84 2.05 6.65
C TYR A 205 14.73 1.78 5.14
N SER A 206 15.87 1.54 4.51
CA SER A 206 15.83 0.93 3.19
C SER A 206 15.37 -0.52 3.34
N ILE A 207 14.42 -0.94 2.49
CA ILE A 207 13.87 -2.31 2.41
C ILE A 207 15.01 -3.35 2.24
N GLU A 208 16.22 -2.91 1.87
CA GLU A 208 17.54 -3.56 1.93
C GLU A 208 18.51 -2.63 1.17
N PRO A 209 19.81 -2.56 1.52
CA PRO A 209 20.76 -1.77 0.76
C PRO A 209 20.83 -2.24 -0.70
N VAL A 210 20.63 -1.29 -1.62
CA VAL A 210 20.78 -1.51 -3.05
C VAL A 210 22.27 -1.48 -3.38
N VAL A 211 22.75 -2.54 -4.03
CA VAL A 211 24.16 -2.71 -4.42
C VAL A 211 24.39 -2.16 -5.82
N GLN A 212 23.42 -2.36 -6.71
CA GLN A 212 23.51 -1.95 -8.11
C GLN A 212 22.12 -1.64 -8.66
N THR A 213 22.05 -0.70 -9.61
CA THR A 213 20.83 -0.41 -10.37
C THR A 213 21.10 -0.52 -11.87
N ALA A 214 20.18 -1.12 -12.62
CA ALA A 214 20.40 -1.44 -14.04
C ALA A 214 19.46 -0.70 -15.01
N ALA A 215 18.27 -0.27 -14.58
CA ALA A 215 17.32 0.47 -15.42
C ALA A 215 16.40 1.35 -14.58
N TYR A 216 15.92 2.46 -15.16
CA TYR A 216 14.99 3.41 -14.55
C TYR A 216 13.88 3.80 -15.54
N ALA A 217 12.65 3.88 -15.06
CA ALA A 217 11.56 4.54 -15.76
C ALA A 217 10.85 5.52 -14.82
N GLY A 218 10.51 6.70 -15.34
CA GLY A 218 9.62 7.63 -14.66
C GLY A 218 8.21 7.06 -14.53
N TYR A 219 7.37 7.73 -13.75
CA TYR A 219 5.95 7.42 -13.66
C TYR A 219 5.15 8.17 -14.75
N PRO A 220 4.15 7.52 -15.41
CA PRO A 220 3.86 6.08 -15.38
C PRO A 220 5.01 5.28 -16.05
N PRO A 221 5.16 3.95 -15.80
CA PRO A 221 6.37 3.20 -16.17
C PRO A 221 6.25 2.33 -17.46
N PRO A 222 5.98 2.87 -18.67
CA PRO A 222 5.64 2.06 -19.83
C PRO A 222 6.82 1.24 -20.39
N THR A 223 8.07 1.65 -20.18
CA THR A 223 9.26 1.07 -20.83
C THR A 223 9.77 -0.21 -20.15
N LEU A 224 9.71 -0.28 -18.82
CA LEU A 224 10.24 -1.41 -18.04
C LEU A 224 9.51 -2.74 -18.26
N TRP A 225 8.28 -2.72 -18.77
CA TRP A 225 7.54 -3.94 -19.11
C TRP A 225 8.13 -4.68 -20.31
N ARG A 226 8.84 -3.98 -21.20
CA ARG A 226 9.47 -4.58 -22.40
C ARG A 226 10.90 -5.04 -22.13
N GLU A 227 11.58 -4.46 -21.15
CA GLU A 227 13.01 -4.66 -20.88
C GLU A 227 13.26 -5.62 -19.71
N GLN A 228 12.59 -6.77 -19.69
CA GLN A 228 12.84 -7.83 -18.70
C GLN A 228 14.08 -8.68 -19.01
N THR A 229 14.81 -8.39 -20.09
CA THR A 229 16.08 -9.07 -20.41
C THR A 229 17.13 -8.89 -19.32
N ILE A 230 17.10 -7.77 -18.60
CA ILE A 230 17.98 -7.47 -17.46
C ILE A 230 17.64 -8.34 -16.23
N CYS A 231 16.43 -8.90 -16.16
CA CYS A 231 16.02 -9.83 -15.11
C CYS A 231 16.53 -11.28 -15.34
N ARG A 232 17.29 -11.55 -16.41
CA ARG A 232 17.84 -12.88 -16.73
C ARG A 232 19.31 -12.99 -16.37
#